data_AF-A0A9E1RDY2-F1
#
_entry.id   AF-A0A9E1RDY2-F1
#
_cell.length_a   1.000
_cell.length_b   1.000
_cell.length_c   1.000
_cell.angle_alpha   90.00
_cell.angle_beta   90.00
_cell.angle_gamma   90.00
#
_symmetry.space_group_name_H-M   'P 1'
#
loop_
_entity.id
_entity.type
_entity.pdbx_description
1 polymer ?
#
loop_
_entity_poly.entity_id
_entity_poly.type
_entity_poly.pdbx_seq_one_letter_code
_entity_poly.pdbx_strand_id
1 'polypeptide(L)'
;LDEGQPDQDSTQRPINHDFVLNYPRYQGAKILLARQNFGCGSSREHAPWALLDFGLSCVIAPSFADIFYNNCFKNGILPITLLDEQMDQLFEDAQGQLGFELTVDLEAGLITGGSAGDIAFTVDSFRRHCLLHGLDDIGLTLEKTSQIKRYEQKRQQQAPWLFV
;
A
#
# COMPACT_ATOMS: atom_id res chain seq x y z
N LEU A 1 12.42 8.58 -23.60
CA LEU A 1 13.01 8.34 -22.26
C LEU A 1 12.33 7.08 -21.74
N ASP A 2 13.12 6.04 -21.45
CA ASP A 2 12.66 4.69 -21.05
C ASP A 2 11.65 4.02 -22.02
N GLU A 3 11.95 4.06 -23.32
CA GLU A 3 11.09 3.37 -24.31
C GLU A 3 11.19 1.86 -24.16
N GLY A 4 10.04 1.21 -23.96
CA GLY A 4 9.90 -0.24 -23.96
C GLY A 4 9.24 -0.73 -25.25
N GLN A 5 9.80 -1.77 -25.86
CA GLN A 5 9.18 -2.48 -26.99
C GLN A 5 8.48 -3.76 -26.52
N PRO A 6 7.43 -4.23 -27.23
CA PRO A 6 6.88 -5.57 -27.00
C PRO A 6 7.98 -6.63 -27.06
N ASP A 7 7.89 -7.64 -26.19
CA ASP A 7 8.85 -8.76 -26.07
C ASP A 7 10.30 -8.39 -25.69
N GLN A 8 10.57 -7.12 -25.40
CA GLN A 8 11.85 -6.67 -24.89
C GLN A 8 11.97 -6.91 -23.38
N ASP A 9 13.06 -7.54 -22.97
CA ASP A 9 13.45 -7.66 -21.56
C ASP A 9 13.53 -6.28 -20.90
N SER A 10 12.79 -6.10 -19.79
CA SER A 10 12.73 -4.83 -19.08
C SER A 10 14.08 -4.43 -18.48
N THR A 11 14.99 -5.38 -18.22
CA THR A 11 16.32 -5.06 -17.67
C THR A 11 17.24 -4.39 -18.69
N GLN A 12 16.90 -4.43 -19.98
CA GLN A 12 17.69 -3.85 -21.07
C GLN A 12 17.18 -2.47 -21.48
N ARG A 13 16.17 -1.92 -20.79
CA ARG A 13 15.62 -0.60 -21.13
C ARG A 13 16.58 0.53 -20.71
N PRO A 14 16.68 1.61 -21.50
CA PRO A 14 17.53 2.74 -21.14
C PRO A 14 17.00 3.45 -19.88
N ILE A 15 17.78 3.38 -18.80
CA ILE A 15 17.42 4.01 -17.52
C ILE A 15 17.27 5.53 -17.70
N ASN A 16 16.09 6.05 -17.33
CA ASN A 16 15.90 7.49 -17.25
C ASN A 16 16.54 8.05 -15.97
N HIS A 17 17.70 8.68 -16.10
CA HIS A 17 18.42 9.27 -14.96
C HIS A 17 17.73 10.49 -14.33
N ASP A 18 16.75 11.12 -14.99
CA ASP A 18 15.99 12.24 -14.42
C ASP A 18 14.78 11.78 -13.59
N PHE A 19 14.50 10.47 -13.58
CA PHE A 19 13.42 9.91 -12.80
C PHE A 19 13.83 9.68 -11.35
N VAL A 20 13.04 10.21 -10.42
CA VAL A 20 13.39 10.27 -8.99
C VAL A 20 13.76 8.92 -8.38
N LEU A 21 13.06 7.83 -8.72
CA LEU A 21 13.34 6.50 -8.17
C LEU A 21 14.67 5.92 -8.67
N ASN A 22 15.25 6.47 -9.74
CA ASN A 22 16.56 6.08 -10.25
C ASN A 22 17.72 6.84 -9.57
N TYR A 23 17.44 7.84 -8.72
CA TYR A 23 18.48 8.51 -7.97
C TYR A 23 19.06 7.60 -6.88
N PRO A 24 20.40 7.52 -6.72
CA PRO A 24 21.03 6.68 -5.70
C PRO A 24 20.53 6.95 -4.28
N ARG A 25 20.17 8.20 -3.97
CA ARG A 25 19.70 8.61 -2.64
C ARG A 25 18.34 8.02 -2.22
N TYR A 26 17.57 7.49 -3.17
CA TYR A 26 16.23 6.92 -2.93
C TYR A 26 16.19 5.39 -3.16
N GLN A 27 17.34 4.76 -3.38
CA GLN A 27 17.43 3.32 -3.55
C GLN A 27 17.01 2.59 -2.26
N GLY A 28 16.14 1.59 -2.40
CA GLY A 28 15.58 0.84 -1.27
C GLY A 28 14.51 1.59 -0.48
N ALA A 29 14.00 2.72 -0.98
CA ALA A 29 12.88 3.42 -0.36
C ALA A 29 11.65 2.52 -0.25
N LYS A 30 10.97 2.59 0.91
CA LYS A 30 9.73 1.85 1.19
C LYS A 30 8.49 2.73 1.25
N ILE A 31 8.69 4.04 1.33
CA ILE A 31 7.65 5.04 1.48
C ILE A 31 7.68 5.94 0.23
N LEU A 32 6.53 6.06 -0.43
CA LEU A 32 6.36 6.97 -1.57
C LEU A 32 5.57 8.20 -1.13
N LEU A 33 6.17 9.38 -1.29
CA LEU A 33 5.45 10.65 -1.19
C LEU A 33 4.87 10.99 -2.56
N ALA A 34 3.57 11.25 -2.62
CA ALA A 34 2.84 11.55 -3.83
C ALA A 34 1.96 12.80 -3.67
N ARG A 35 1.30 13.20 -4.75
CA ARG A 35 0.40 14.36 -4.78
C ARG A 35 -1.05 13.93 -4.95
N GLN A 36 -1.94 14.92 -4.98
CA GLN A 36 -3.39 14.73 -5.06
C GLN A 36 -3.80 13.74 -6.16
N ASN A 37 -4.88 13.02 -5.90
CA ASN A 37 -5.49 12.07 -6.83
C ASN A 37 -4.52 10.98 -7.30
N PHE A 38 -3.69 10.47 -6.37
CA PHE A 38 -2.74 9.40 -6.68
C PHE A 38 -3.46 8.10 -7.03
N GLY A 39 -2.96 7.40 -8.03
CA GLY A 39 -3.59 6.18 -8.54
C GLY A 39 -4.85 6.42 -9.37
N CYS A 40 -5.06 7.64 -9.87
CA CYS A 40 -6.19 7.94 -10.75
C CYS A 40 -6.14 7.18 -12.08
N GLY A 41 -7.33 6.92 -12.63
CA GLY A 41 -7.51 6.20 -13.89
C GLY A 41 -8.35 4.94 -13.71
N SER A 42 -8.24 4.02 -14.67
CA SER A 42 -8.98 2.76 -14.65
C SER A 42 -8.47 1.86 -13.52
N SER A 43 -9.38 1.13 -12.87
CA SER A 43 -9.02 0.03 -11.96
C SER A 43 -8.03 -0.92 -12.63
N ARG A 44 -6.79 -0.92 -12.15
CA ARG A 44 -5.77 -1.92 -12.50
C ARG A 44 -5.16 -2.39 -11.20
N GLU A 45 -5.54 -3.58 -10.76
CA GLU A 45 -5.01 -4.20 -9.52
C GLU A 45 -3.49 -4.40 -9.60
N HIS A 46 -2.94 -4.50 -10.82
CA HIS A 46 -1.51 -4.52 -11.07
C HIS A 46 -0.77 -3.25 -10.59
N ALA A 47 -1.43 -2.10 -10.43
CA ALA A 47 -0.75 -0.87 -10.02
C ALA A 47 -0.23 -0.95 -8.57
N PRO A 48 -1.05 -1.32 -7.57
CA PRO A 48 -0.54 -1.66 -6.23
C PRO A 48 0.53 -2.76 -6.24
N TRP A 49 0.36 -3.82 -7.03
CA TRP A 49 1.37 -4.90 -7.10
C TRP A 49 2.72 -4.39 -7.58
N ALA A 50 2.74 -3.55 -8.62
CA ALA A 50 3.99 -2.98 -9.12
C ALA A 50 4.72 -2.14 -8.05
N LEU A 51 3.99 -1.45 -7.16
CA LEU A 51 4.59 -0.73 -6.04
C LEU A 51 5.18 -1.70 -5.01
N LEU A 52 4.43 -2.75 -4.65
CA LEU A 52 4.87 -3.75 -3.68
C LEU A 52 6.08 -4.54 -4.18
N ASP A 53 6.06 -4.97 -5.44
CA ASP A 53 7.15 -5.69 -6.12
C ASP A 53 8.41 -4.83 -6.23
N PHE A 54 8.24 -3.51 -6.37
CA PHE A 54 9.36 -2.55 -6.29
C PHE A 54 9.91 -2.42 -4.86
N GLY A 55 9.14 -2.79 -3.84
CA GLY A 55 9.51 -2.71 -2.42
C GLY A 55 8.84 -1.58 -1.64
N LEU A 56 7.89 -0.85 -2.25
CA LEU A 56 7.10 0.19 -1.58
C LEU A 56 5.94 -0.44 -0.82
N SER A 57 5.89 -0.18 0.48
CA SER A 57 4.85 -0.69 1.38
C SER A 57 3.95 0.41 1.95
N CYS A 58 4.29 1.69 1.73
CA CYS A 58 3.48 2.82 2.16
C CYS A 58 3.48 3.92 1.09
N VAL A 59 2.31 4.54 0.88
CA VAL A 59 2.15 5.71 0.02
C VAL A 59 1.47 6.81 0.82
N ILE A 60 2.04 8.01 0.81
CA ILE A 60 1.50 9.16 1.53
C ILE A 60 1.16 10.24 0.50
N ALA A 61 -0.10 10.68 0.48
CA ALA A 61 -0.59 11.66 -0.48
C ALA A 61 -1.74 12.49 0.11
N PRO A 62 -2.10 13.65 -0.45
CA PRO A 62 -3.27 14.38 0.00
C PRO A 62 -4.61 13.75 -0.39
N SER A 63 -4.62 12.94 -1.45
CA SER A 63 -5.81 12.17 -1.85
C SER A 63 -5.44 11.04 -2.81
N PHE A 64 -6.31 10.03 -2.85
CA PHE A 64 -6.17 8.85 -3.69
C PHE A 64 -7.42 8.65 -4.52
N ALA A 65 -7.29 8.00 -5.67
CA ALA A 65 -8.46 7.47 -6.36
C ALA A 65 -9.04 6.27 -5.59
N ASP A 66 -10.36 6.24 -5.42
CA ASP A 66 -11.07 5.30 -4.54
C ASP A 66 -10.69 3.83 -4.79
N ILE A 67 -10.60 3.44 -6.06
CA ILE A 67 -10.31 2.05 -6.43
C ILE A 67 -8.87 1.69 -6.06
N PHE A 68 -7.91 2.56 -6.38
CA PHE A 68 -6.52 2.37 -6.01
C PHE A 68 -6.36 2.29 -4.49
N TYR A 69 -7.00 3.22 -3.76
CA TYR A 69 -6.98 3.26 -2.29
C TYR A 69 -7.45 1.93 -1.67
N ASN A 70 -8.55 1.37 -2.16
CA ASN A 70 -9.08 0.10 -1.66
C ASN A 70 -8.16 -1.08 -2.00
N ASN A 71 -7.59 -1.10 -3.21
CA ASN A 71 -6.69 -2.16 -3.62
C ASN A 71 -5.36 -2.14 -2.85
N CYS A 72 -4.89 -0.99 -2.38
CA CYS A 72 -3.69 -0.95 -1.52
C CYS A 72 -3.85 -1.81 -0.27
N PHE A 73 -4.96 -1.67 0.46
CA PHE A 73 -5.20 -2.45 1.69
C PHE A 73 -5.25 -3.95 1.44
N LYS A 74 -5.88 -4.36 0.34
CA LYS A 74 -5.95 -5.78 -0.05
C LYS A 74 -4.59 -6.39 -0.36
N ASN A 75 -3.61 -5.56 -0.72
CA ASN A 75 -2.28 -5.97 -1.13
C ASN A 75 -1.21 -5.61 -0.09
N GLY A 76 -1.59 -5.30 1.15
CA GLY A 76 -0.62 -5.02 2.21
C GLY A 76 0.10 -3.68 2.09
N ILE A 77 -0.40 -2.75 1.25
CA ILE A 77 0.14 -1.39 1.14
C ILE A 77 -0.69 -0.47 2.03
N LEU A 78 -0.01 0.39 2.79
CA LEU A 78 -0.63 1.41 3.62
C LEU A 78 -0.71 2.77 2.88
N PRO A 79 -1.89 3.18 2.38
CA PRO A 79 -2.12 4.53 1.90
C PRO A 79 -2.48 5.46 3.07
N ILE A 80 -1.74 6.57 3.23
CA ILE A 80 -1.97 7.58 4.26
C ILE A 80 -2.36 8.89 3.60
N THR A 81 -3.45 9.48 4.09
CA THR A 81 -3.92 10.79 3.65
C THR A 81 -3.45 11.87 4.62
N LEU A 82 -2.72 12.87 4.13
CA LEU A 82 -2.27 14.05 4.88
C LEU A 82 -2.77 15.35 4.23
N LEU A 83 -2.67 16.48 4.93
CA LEU A 83 -2.96 17.78 4.33
C LEU A 83 -1.83 18.20 3.37
N ASP A 84 -2.14 19.03 2.36
CA ASP A 84 -1.15 19.51 1.40
C ASP A 84 0.05 20.19 2.09
N GLU A 85 -0.18 20.97 3.15
CA GLU A 85 0.86 21.64 3.95
C GLU A 85 1.83 20.64 4.61
N GLN A 86 1.30 19.54 5.16
CA GLN A 86 2.12 18.48 5.74
C GLN A 86 2.91 17.73 4.66
N MET A 87 2.30 17.53 3.49
CA MET A 87 2.98 16.92 2.35
C MET A 87 4.12 17.80 1.83
N ASP A 88 3.91 19.11 1.71
CA ASP A 88 4.95 20.04 1.29
C ASP A 88 6.16 19.99 2.22
N GLN A 89 5.94 19.97 3.54
CA GLN A 89 7.03 19.82 4.50
C GLN A 89 7.79 18.50 4.33
N LEU A 90 7.08 17.38 4.13
CA LEU A 90 7.73 16.08 3.90
C LEU A 90 8.54 16.05 2.59
N PHE A 91 8.06 16.73 1.54
CA PHE A 91 8.82 16.88 0.30
C PHE A 91 10.08 17.73 0.50
N GLU A 92 9.98 18.83 1.24
CA GLU A 92 11.14 19.66 1.59
C GLU A 92 12.19 18.88 2.38
N ASP A 93 11.77 18.13 3.40
CA ASP A 93 12.66 17.30 4.22
C ASP A 93 13.37 16.23 3.37
N ALA A 94 12.61 15.50 2.54
CA ALA A 94 13.13 14.44 1.68
C ALA A 94 14.08 14.94 0.58
N GLN A 95 13.94 16.21 0.16
CA GLN A 95 14.84 16.84 -0.81
C GLN A 95 16.06 17.46 -0.15
N GLY A 96 15.87 18.15 0.99
CA GLY A 96 16.88 18.92 1.70
C GLY A 96 17.90 18.07 2.47
N GLN A 97 17.51 16.86 2.90
CA GLN A 97 18.37 15.99 3.70
C GLN A 97 18.78 14.71 2.95
N LEU A 98 20.09 14.48 2.82
CA LEU A 98 20.63 13.20 2.35
C LEU A 98 20.43 12.14 3.44
N GLY A 99 19.90 10.97 3.05
CA GLY A 99 19.58 9.90 4.01
C GLY A 99 18.41 10.25 4.92
N PHE A 100 17.46 11.06 4.45
CA PHE A 100 16.21 11.31 5.17
C PHE A 100 15.47 9.98 5.41
N GLU A 101 15.10 9.72 6.65
CA GLU A 101 14.35 8.55 7.06
C GLU A 101 13.04 8.98 7.71
N LEU A 102 11.96 8.31 7.33
CA LEU A 102 10.63 8.52 7.86
C LEU A 102 10.15 7.19 8.45
N THR A 103 9.64 7.21 9.67
CA THR A 103 9.05 6.03 10.31
C THR A 103 7.53 6.15 10.29
N VAL A 104 6.85 5.09 9.88
CA VAL A 104 5.40 4.99 9.89
C VAL A 104 5.01 3.87 10.84
N ASP A 105 4.42 4.23 11.97
CA ASP A 105 3.89 3.29 12.95
C ASP A 105 2.37 3.18 12.77
N LEU A 106 1.93 2.07 12.19
CA LEU A 106 0.52 1.77 11.99
C LEU A 106 -0.22 1.45 13.29
N GLU A 107 0.48 0.93 14.29
CA GLU A 107 -0.10 0.61 15.60
C GLU A 107 -0.29 1.87 16.44
N ALA A 108 0.68 2.78 16.44
CA ALA A 108 0.51 4.10 17.06
C ALA A 108 -0.38 5.04 16.23
N GLY A 109 -0.46 4.83 14.90
CA GLY A 109 -1.08 5.79 13.97
C GLY A 109 -0.26 7.07 13.85
N LEU A 110 1.08 6.94 13.80
CA LEU A 110 2.01 8.06 13.88
C LEU A 110 3.08 7.98 12.80
N ILE A 111 3.41 9.11 12.19
CA ILE A 111 4.56 9.30 11.33
C ILE A 111 5.58 10.14 12.10
N THR A 112 6.83 9.70 12.14
CA THR A 112 7.93 10.38 12.85
C THR A 112 9.18 10.50 11.98
N GLY A 113 10.07 11.42 12.35
CA GLY A 113 11.33 11.70 11.64
C GLY A 113 11.30 12.93 10.73
N GLY A 114 10.13 13.53 10.50
CA GLY A 114 10.00 14.81 9.80
C GLY A 114 10.35 16.03 10.68
N SER A 115 10.70 17.14 10.04
CA SER A 115 11.07 18.39 10.73
C SER A 115 9.89 19.09 11.41
N ALA A 116 8.67 18.88 10.92
CA ALA A 116 7.41 19.37 11.53
C ALA A 116 6.99 18.61 12.80
N GLY A 117 7.79 17.64 13.24
CA GLY A 117 7.47 16.76 14.37
C GLY A 117 6.56 15.62 13.98
N ASP A 118 5.96 14.99 14.99
CA ASP A 118 5.16 13.78 14.79
C ASP A 118 3.80 14.10 14.17
N ILE A 119 3.42 13.35 13.14
CA ILE A 119 2.16 13.53 12.41
C ILE A 119 1.24 12.34 12.70
N ALA A 120 0.12 12.59 13.35
CA ALA A 120 -0.91 11.58 13.56
C ALA A 120 -1.68 11.31 12.27
N PHE A 121 -2.00 10.05 12.01
CA PHE A 121 -2.88 9.63 10.94
C PHE A 121 -3.88 8.58 11.42
N THR A 122 -4.96 8.41 10.67
CA THR A 122 -6.00 7.44 11.01
C THR A 122 -6.27 6.50 9.83
N VAL A 123 -6.57 5.26 10.17
CA VAL A 123 -6.98 4.21 9.22
C VAL A 123 -8.18 3.52 9.86
N ASP A 124 -9.14 3.11 9.03
CA ASP A 124 -10.26 2.30 9.50
C ASP A 124 -9.77 1.07 10.30
N SER A 125 -10.41 0.81 11.42
CA SER A 125 -10.00 -0.22 12.38
C SER A 125 -9.86 -1.62 11.76
N PHE A 126 -10.76 -1.98 10.84
CA PHE A 126 -10.74 -3.27 10.17
C PHE A 126 -9.57 -3.35 9.18
N ARG A 127 -9.36 -2.30 8.39
CA ARG A 127 -8.21 -2.20 7.46
C ARG A 127 -6.88 -2.22 8.19
N ARG A 128 -6.78 -1.50 9.31
CA ARG A 128 -5.60 -1.51 10.18
C ARG A 128 -5.32 -2.90 10.72
N HIS A 129 -6.35 -3.61 11.21
CA HIS A 129 -6.21 -4.99 11.65
C HIS A 129 -5.70 -5.90 10.51
N CYS A 130 -6.29 -5.80 9.32
CA CYS A 130 -5.85 -6.59 8.17
C CYS A 130 -4.36 -6.35 7.84
N LEU A 131 -3.93 -5.09 7.80
CA LEU A 131 -2.53 -4.73 7.53
C LEU A 131 -1.57 -5.23 8.61
N LEU A 132 -1.91 -5.05 9.90
CA LEU A 132 -1.06 -5.47 11.03
C LEU A 132 -0.86 -6.99 11.09
N HIS A 133 -1.88 -7.75 10.65
CA HIS A 133 -1.86 -9.21 10.69
C HIS A 133 -1.58 -9.85 9.33
N GLY A 134 -1.34 -9.05 8.28
CA GLY A 134 -1.12 -9.55 6.92
C GLY A 134 -2.31 -10.34 6.38
N LEU A 135 -3.53 -9.98 6.76
CA LEU A 135 -4.75 -10.68 6.36
C LEU A 135 -5.24 -10.12 5.02
N ASP A 136 -5.34 -11.01 4.04
CA ASP A 136 -6.09 -10.79 2.80
C ASP A 136 -7.51 -11.38 2.92
N ASP A 137 -8.30 -11.29 1.85
CA ASP A 137 -9.67 -11.83 1.81
C ASP A 137 -9.71 -13.35 2.13
N ILE A 138 -8.62 -14.08 1.80
CA ILE A 138 -8.47 -15.51 2.13
C ILE A 138 -8.17 -15.68 3.62
N GLY A 139 -7.21 -14.94 4.17
CA GLY A 139 -6.84 -14.94 5.58
C GLY A 139 -8.04 -14.66 6.48
N LEU A 140 -8.82 -13.63 6.15
CA LEU A 140 -10.08 -13.28 6.84
C LEU A 140 -11.09 -14.43 6.82
N THR A 141 -11.16 -15.17 5.72
CA THR A 141 -12.03 -16.35 5.60
C THR A 141 -11.52 -17.50 6.45
N LEU A 142 -10.19 -17.72 6.46
CA LEU A 142 -9.55 -18.77 7.24
C LEU A 142 -9.72 -18.56 8.75
N GLU A 143 -9.75 -17.31 9.24
CA GLU A 143 -10.07 -17.01 10.64
C GLU A 143 -11.47 -17.53 11.05
N LYS A 144 -12.39 -17.66 10.10
CA LYS A 144 -13.75 -18.16 10.31
C LYS A 144 -13.88 -19.68 10.13
N THR A 145 -12.79 -20.41 9.89
CA THR A 145 -12.81 -21.86 9.61
C THR A 145 -13.61 -22.66 10.63
N SER A 146 -13.49 -22.34 11.93
CA SER A 146 -14.23 -23.05 12.98
C SER A 146 -15.75 -22.82 12.90
N GLN A 147 -16.18 -21.61 12.53
CA GLN A 147 -17.58 -21.26 12.35
C GLN A 147 -18.15 -21.90 11.08
N ILE A 148 -17.35 -21.91 9.99
CA ILE A 148 -17.69 -22.57 8.73
C ILE A 148 -17.93 -24.07 8.98
N LYS A 149 -16.99 -24.75 9.65
CA LYS A 149 -17.12 -26.18 9.99
C LYS A 149 -18.37 -26.46 10.84
N ARG A 150 -18.66 -25.63 11.85
CA ARG A 150 -19.88 -25.77 12.66
C ARG A 150 -21.15 -25.60 11.83
N TYR A 151 -21.17 -24.62 10.93
CA TYR A 151 -22.29 -24.40 10.04
C TYR A 151 -22.50 -25.60 9.09
N GLU A 152 -21.42 -26.12 8.50
CA GLU A 152 -21.45 -27.28 7.60
C GLU A 152 -21.96 -28.54 8.30
N GLN A 153 -21.46 -28.85 9.50
CA GLN A 153 -21.94 -29.98 10.31
C GLN A 153 -23.44 -29.87 10.60
N LYS A 154 -23.91 -28.68 10.96
CA LYS A 154 -25.34 -28.42 11.18
C LYS A 154 -26.14 -28.59 9.90
N ARG A 155 -25.63 -28.12 8.75
CA ARG A 155 -26.31 -28.24 7.45
C ARG A 155 -26.39 -29.69 6.97
N GLN A 156 -25.36 -30.50 7.20
CA GLN A 156 -25.41 -31.94 6.90
C GLN A 156 -26.55 -32.65 7.62
N GLN A 157 -26.84 -32.25 8.87
CA GLN A 157 -27.96 -32.82 9.64
C GLN A 157 -29.32 -32.29 9.17
N GLN A 158 -29.42 -31.00 8.83
CA GLN A 158 -30.69 -30.35 8.48
C GLN A 158 -31.12 -30.54 7.03
N ALA A 159 -30.16 -30.70 6.12
CA ALA A 159 -30.38 -30.81 4.69
C ALA A 159 -29.40 -31.85 4.08
N PRO A 160 -29.48 -33.12 4.48
CA PRO A 160 -28.53 -34.15 4.06
C PRO A 160 -28.49 -34.36 2.54
N TRP A 161 -29.60 -34.08 1.83
CA TRP A 161 -29.68 -34.19 0.37
C TRP A 161 -28.79 -33.20 -0.40
N LEU A 162 -28.19 -32.20 0.26
CA LEU A 162 -27.22 -31.28 -0.35
C LEU A 162 -25.77 -31.80 -0.31
N PHE A 163 -25.52 -32.93 0.35
CA PHE A 163 -24.18 -33.47 0.62
C PHE A 163 -24.01 -34.90 0.10
N VAL A 164 -24.88 -35.34 -0.81
CA VAL A 164 -24.88 -36.67 -1.43
C VAL A 164 -23.99 -36.70 -2.66
#